data_AF-A0A1H7MA41-F1
#
_entry.id   AF-A0A1H7MA41-F1
#
_cell.length_a   1.000
_cell.length_b   1.000
_cell.length_c   1.000
_cell.angle_alpha   90.00
_cell.angle_beta   90.00
_cell.angle_gamma   90.00
#
_symmetry.space_group_name_H-M   'P 1'
#
loop_
_entity.id
_entity.type
_entity.pdbx_description
1 polymer ?
#
loop_
_entity_poly.entity_id
_entity_poly.type
_entity_poly.pdbx_seq_one_letter_code
_entity_poly.pdbx_strand_id
1 'polypeptide(L)'
;MFAKLRQRWQDTRTIMKLSLDAEKRALQEGQRHPGAEHYLLAALDLPDGSARRVFARLGVDPEAYRAALANRHAAALNTIGLHHVAPAPTSNTAGDARAPAGPADAAAAARADDAVPPAEASILFDAQPSGQALMQSLPELQRRLSAPLCGAHVLLAAAAMAHSAAGRAFKAIGIDLQALGSAAETELRSGMPF
;
A
#
# COMPACT_ATOMS: atom_id res chain seq x y z
N MET A 1 12.16 17.02 30.07
CA MET A 1 11.75 17.73 28.82
C MET A 1 12.49 17.22 27.59
N PHE A 2 13.82 16.98 27.65
CA PHE A 2 14.62 16.50 26.50
C PHE A 2 14.16 15.18 25.87
N ALA A 3 13.73 14.19 26.66
CA ALA A 3 13.25 12.90 26.12
C ALA A 3 12.02 13.06 25.22
N LYS A 4 11.04 13.88 25.62
CA LYS A 4 9.83 14.16 24.81
C LYS A 4 10.16 14.92 23.51
N LEU A 5 11.16 15.80 23.53
CA LEU A 5 11.60 16.52 22.34
C LEU A 5 12.30 15.59 21.35
N ARG A 6 13.20 14.72 21.83
CA ARG A 6 13.85 13.70 21.01
C ARG A 6 12.82 12.74 20.39
N GLN A 7 11.82 12.35 21.17
CA GLN A 7 10.72 11.50 20.71
C GLN A 7 9.97 12.13 19.54
N ARG A 8 9.52 13.38 19.68
CA ARG A 8 8.82 14.10 18.61
C ARG A 8 9.66 14.18 17.33
N TRP A 9 10.97 14.38 17.44
CA TRP A 9 11.85 14.41 16.28
C TRP A 9 11.96 13.03 15.60
N GLN A 10 12.04 11.95 16.38
CA GLN A 10 12.01 10.58 15.86
C GLN A 10 10.67 10.25 15.19
N ASP A 11 9.56 10.69 15.77
CA ASP A 11 8.23 10.52 15.18
C ASP A 11 8.12 11.26 13.84
N THR A 12 8.52 12.53 13.80
CA THR A 12 8.55 13.31 12.55
C THR A 12 9.41 12.63 11.49
N ARG A 13 10.59 12.12 11.86
CA ARG A 13 11.48 11.39 10.93
C ARG A 13 10.85 10.10 10.43
N THR A 14 10.13 9.38 11.29
CA THR A 14 9.42 8.15 10.93
C THR A 14 8.27 8.46 9.97
N ILE A 15 7.47 9.49 10.24
CA ILE A 15 6.40 9.97 9.36
C ILE A 15 6.98 10.38 8.00
N MET A 16 8.05 11.17 7.96
CA MET A 16 8.69 11.59 6.72
C MET A 16 9.17 10.40 5.90
N LYS A 17 9.88 9.45 6.52
CA LYS A 17 10.34 8.24 5.83
C LYS A 17 9.16 7.41 5.31
N LEU A 18 8.16 7.19 6.16
CA LEU A 18 6.96 6.43 5.82
C LEU A 18 6.24 7.04 4.61
N SER A 19 6.01 8.35 4.61
CA SER A 19 5.34 9.05 3.52
C SER A 19 6.15 9.04 2.23
N LEU A 20 7.45 9.30 2.28
CA LEU A 20 8.32 9.28 1.10
C LEU A 20 8.40 7.88 0.47
N ASP A 21 8.55 6.84 1.29
CA ASP A 21 8.58 5.46 0.80
C ASP A 21 7.21 5.03 0.24
N ALA A 22 6.09 5.48 0.83
CA ALA A 22 4.75 5.23 0.32
C ALA A 22 4.51 5.92 -1.03
N GLU A 23 4.88 7.20 -1.15
CA GLU A 23 4.76 7.97 -2.39
C GLU A 23 5.60 7.38 -3.51
N LYS A 24 6.85 7.00 -3.21
CA LYS A 24 7.72 6.31 -4.18
C LYS A 24 7.06 5.07 -4.77
N ARG A 25 6.38 4.26 -3.94
CA ARG A 25 5.68 3.06 -4.40
C ARG A 25 4.45 3.41 -5.24
N ALA A 26 3.67 4.39 -4.80
CA ALA A 26 2.51 4.86 -5.57
C ALA A 26 2.92 5.30 -6.98
N LEU A 27 4.00 6.09 -7.09
CA LEU A 27 4.55 6.52 -8.37
C LEU A 27 5.06 5.36 -9.22
N GLN A 28 5.69 4.35 -8.62
CA GLN A 28 6.11 3.12 -9.32
C GLN A 28 4.93 2.33 -9.90
N GLU A 29 3.77 2.41 -9.25
CA GLU A 29 2.51 1.79 -9.71
C GLU A 29 1.69 2.71 -10.62
N GLY A 30 2.21 3.89 -10.99
CA GLY A 30 1.51 4.87 -11.83
C GLY A 30 0.38 5.62 -11.12
N GLN A 31 0.30 5.51 -9.80
CA GLN A 31 -0.66 6.23 -8.97
C GLN A 31 -0.07 7.59 -8.56
N ARG A 32 -0.89 8.65 -8.63
CA ARG A 32 -0.46 10.01 -8.26
C ARG A 32 -0.22 10.18 -6.76
N HIS A 33 -0.99 9.48 -5.93
CA HIS A 33 -0.97 9.65 -4.48
C HIS A 33 -1.02 8.28 -3.79
N PRO A 34 -0.33 8.10 -2.64
CA PRO A 34 -0.31 6.85 -1.91
C PRO A 34 -1.65 6.52 -1.23
N GLY A 35 -2.16 5.31 -1.48
CA GLY A 35 -3.13 4.61 -0.63
C GLY A 35 -2.51 3.89 0.57
N ALA A 36 -3.36 3.36 1.45
CA ALA A 36 -2.97 2.66 2.69
C ALA A 36 -2.03 1.46 2.46
N GLU A 37 -2.16 0.78 1.33
CA GLU A 37 -1.31 -0.32 0.91
C GLU A 37 0.15 0.11 0.75
N HIS A 38 0.40 1.29 0.19
CA HIS A 38 1.77 1.82 0.03
C HIS A 38 2.37 2.20 1.39
N TYR A 39 1.57 2.81 2.28
CA TYR A 39 1.98 3.09 3.65
C TYR A 39 2.31 1.81 4.41
N LEU A 40 1.55 0.74 4.22
CA LEU A 40 1.83 -0.53 4.87
C LEU A 40 3.10 -1.19 4.33
N LEU A 41 3.32 -1.16 3.01
CA LEU A 41 4.56 -1.63 2.40
C LEU A 41 5.76 -0.81 2.87
N ALA A 42 5.61 0.50 3.03
CA ALA A 42 6.63 1.36 3.62
C ALA A 42 6.90 1.01 5.09
N ALA A 43 5.87 0.69 5.88
CA ALA A 43 6.00 0.29 7.27
C ALA A 43 6.82 -1.00 7.45
N LEU A 44 6.73 -1.94 6.51
CA LEU A 44 7.55 -3.16 6.49
C LEU A 44 9.05 -2.88 6.32
N ASP A 45 9.42 -1.74 5.74
CA ASP A 45 10.81 -1.35 5.48
C ASP A 45 11.32 -0.25 6.43
N LEU A 46 10.53 0.08 7.46
CA LEU A 46 10.98 0.92 8.55
C LEU A 46 12.08 0.22 9.37
N PRO A 47 13.10 0.97 9.82
CA PRO A 47 14.27 0.41 10.49
C PRO A 47 13.95 -0.15 11.89
N ASP A 48 12.83 0.24 12.50
CA ASP A 48 12.42 -0.26 13.81
C ASP A 48 12.00 -1.75 13.79
N GLY A 49 11.67 -2.27 12.61
CA GLY A 49 11.34 -3.69 12.37
C GLY A 49 10.07 -4.19 13.05
N SER A 50 9.30 -3.34 13.73
CA SER A 50 8.11 -3.75 14.48
C SER A 50 7.03 -4.33 13.58
N ALA A 51 6.83 -3.76 12.38
CA ALA A 51 5.92 -4.31 11.38
C ALA A 51 6.29 -5.78 11.03
N ARG A 52 7.57 -6.06 10.77
CA ARG A 52 8.04 -7.41 10.48
C ARG A 52 7.86 -8.37 11.67
N ARG A 53 8.04 -7.89 12.91
CA ARG A 53 7.79 -8.69 14.12
C ARG A 53 6.31 -9.01 14.31
N VAL A 54 5.38 -8.15 13.90
CA VAL A 54 3.95 -8.47 13.90
C VAL A 54 3.64 -9.58 12.89
N PHE A 55 4.17 -9.50 11.67
CA PHE A 55 4.05 -10.58 10.68
C PHE A 55 4.62 -11.91 11.19
N ALA A 56 5.81 -11.87 11.81
CA ALA A 56 6.43 -13.04 12.43
C ALA A 56 5.55 -13.66 13.53
N ARG A 57 4.89 -12.84 14.36
CA ARG A 57 3.94 -13.34 15.38
C ARG A 57 2.73 -14.05 14.79
N LEU A 58 2.29 -13.62 13.60
CA LEU A 58 1.18 -14.24 12.88
C LEU A 58 1.62 -15.49 12.09
N GLY A 59 2.93 -15.77 12.03
CA GLY A 59 3.48 -16.86 11.23
C GLY A 59 3.35 -16.64 9.72
N VAL A 60 3.25 -15.37 9.28
CA VAL A 60 3.07 -15.03 7.87
C VAL A 60 4.28 -14.28 7.33
N ASP A 61 4.71 -14.67 6.14
CA ASP A 61 5.77 -13.99 5.40
C ASP A 61 5.29 -12.62 4.86
N PRO A 62 5.97 -11.51 5.18
CA PRO A 62 5.70 -10.22 4.55
C PRO A 62 5.71 -10.24 3.02
N GLU A 63 6.49 -11.12 2.38
CA GLU A 63 6.48 -11.28 0.91
C GLU A 63 5.14 -11.83 0.40
N ALA A 64 4.46 -12.68 1.16
CA ALA A 64 3.13 -13.17 0.79
C ALA A 64 2.12 -12.01 0.69
N TYR A 65 2.24 -11.01 1.58
CA TYR A 65 1.44 -9.80 1.51
C TYR A 65 1.77 -8.94 0.28
N ARG A 66 3.06 -8.78 -0.05
CA ARG A 66 3.48 -8.06 -1.27
C ARG A 66 2.93 -8.73 -2.53
N ALA A 67 3.05 -10.06 -2.60
CA ALA A 67 2.52 -10.85 -3.71
C ALA A 67 0.99 -10.74 -3.84
N ALA A 68 0.26 -10.75 -2.71
CA ALA A 68 -1.19 -10.60 -2.73
C ALA A 68 -1.64 -9.24 -3.28
N LEU A 69 -0.90 -8.17 -3.00
CA LEU A 69 -1.17 -6.86 -3.57
C LEU A 69 -0.87 -6.85 -5.07
N ALA A 70 0.28 -7.36 -5.52
CA ALA A 70 0.62 -7.45 -6.94
C ALA A 70 -0.40 -8.27 -7.75
N ASN A 71 -0.84 -9.42 -7.22
CA ASN A 71 -1.82 -10.29 -7.87
C ASN A 71 -3.20 -9.63 -8.01
N ARG A 72 -3.56 -8.71 -7.11
CA ARG A 72 -4.80 -7.93 -7.21
C ARG A 72 -4.79 -7.00 -8.42
N HIS A 73 -3.65 -6.40 -8.75
CA HIS A 73 -3.52 -5.60 -9.97
C HIS A 73 -3.68 -6.48 -11.21
N ALA A 74 -3.08 -7.68 -11.22
CA ALA A 74 -3.22 -8.63 -12.32
C ALA A 74 -4.66 -9.15 -12.49
N ALA A 75 -5.35 -9.48 -11.40
CA ALA A 75 -6.74 -9.94 -11.44
C ALA A 75 -7.70 -8.85 -11.95
N ALA A 76 -7.47 -7.59 -11.58
CA ALA A 76 -8.22 -6.45 -12.12
C ALA A 76 -7.99 -6.27 -13.63
N LEU A 77 -6.75 -6.44 -14.11
CA LEU A 77 -6.44 -6.40 -15.56
C LEU A 77 -7.08 -7.57 -16.32
N ASN A 78 -7.09 -8.77 -15.74
CA ASN A 78 -7.70 -9.95 -16.34
C ASN A 78 -9.24 -9.82 -16.43
N THR A 79 -9.86 -9.12 -15.48
CA THR A 79 -11.31 -8.84 -15.47
C THR A 79 -11.73 -7.88 -16.59
N ILE A 80 -10.82 -7.01 -17.05
CA ILE A 80 -11.05 -6.06 -18.15
C ILE A 80 -10.70 -6.69 -19.52
N GLY A 81 -10.27 -7.95 -19.55
CA GLY A 81 -9.91 -8.67 -20.79
C GLY A 81 -8.55 -8.28 -21.38
N LEU A 82 -7.73 -7.52 -20.64
CA LEU A 82 -6.36 -7.20 -21.06
C LEU A 82 -5.44 -8.36 -20.67
N HIS A 83 -5.42 -9.40 -21.50
CA HIS A 83 -4.34 -10.38 -21.44
C HIS A 83 -3.01 -9.67 -21.69
N HIS A 84 -2.16 -9.58 -20.68
CA HIS A 84 -0.75 -9.32 -20.91
C HIS A 84 -0.19 -10.50 -21.71
N VAL A 85 -0.11 -10.34 -23.03
CA VAL A 85 0.66 -11.24 -23.89
C VAL A 85 2.11 -11.11 -23.45
N ALA A 86 2.60 -12.11 -22.72
CA ALA A 86 4.03 -12.30 -22.53
C ALA A 86 4.67 -12.43 -23.94
N PRO A 87 5.82 -11.79 -24.21
CA PRO A 87 6.46 -11.92 -25.52
C PRO A 87 6.90 -13.37 -25.71
N ALA A 88 6.23 -14.08 -26.62
CA ALA A 88 6.59 -15.43 -27.02
C ALA A 88 7.96 -15.44 -27.74
N PRO A 89 8.80 -16.48 -27.56
CA PRO A 89 10.03 -16.63 -28.31
C PRO A 89 9.71 -16.87 -29.80
N THR A 90 10.28 -16.04 -30.66
CA THR A 90 10.12 -16.12 -32.11
C THR A 90 10.74 -17.40 -32.66
N SER A 91 9.90 -18.31 -33.12
CA SER A 91 10.31 -19.44 -33.95
C SER A 91 9.76 -19.20 -35.36
N ASN A 92 10.65 -18.80 -36.26
CA ASN A 92 10.36 -18.51 -37.65
C ASN A 92 10.19 -19.83 -38.41
N THR A 93 9.04 -20.06 -39.07
CA THR A 93 8.93 -21.00 -40.20
C THR A 93 7.87 -20.49 -41.16
N ALA A 94 8.31 -20.31 -42.40
CA ALA A 94 7.59 -19.76 -43.53
C ALA A 94 6.46 -20.69 -44.03
N GLY A 95 5.40 -20.10 -44.61
CA GLY A 95 4.43 -20.82 -45.43
C GLY A 95 3.09 -20.11 -45.64
N ASP A 96 3.03 -19.27 -46.68
CA ASP A 96 1.89 -18.94 -47.55
C ASP A 96 0.59 -18.25 -47.05
N ALA A 97 0.54 -16.94 -47.39
CA ALA A 97 -0.51 -16.21 -48.13
C ALA A 97 -2.02 -16.41 -47.80
N ARG A 98 -2.70 -15.31 -47.38
CA ARG A 98 -3.56 -14.47 -48.25
C ARG A 98 -4.16 -13.26 -47.49
N ALA A 99 -3.85 -12.05 -47.95
CA ALA A 99 -4.56 -10.79 -47.63
C ALA A 99 -5.81 -10.62 -48.53
N PRO A 100 -6.76 -9.69 -48.24
CA PRO A 100 -6.56 -8.25 -48.49
C PRO A 100 -7.05 -7.31 -47.35
N ALA A 101 -6.32 -6.23 -47.03
CA ALA A 101 -6.63 -4.80 -47.33
C ALA A 101 -8.00 -4.31 -46.76
N GLY A 102 -8.10 -3.50 -45.70
CA GLY A 102 -7.74 -2.06 -45.57
C GLY A 102 -9.00 -1.18 -45.76
N PRO A 103 -9.17 0.05 -45.19
CA PRO A 103 -8.18 0.94 -44.59
C PRO A 103 -8.53 1.49 -43.17
N ALA A 104 -7.59 2.26 -42.65
CA ALA A 104 -7.62 3.00 -41.39
C ALA A 104 -8.49 4.26 -41.45
N ASP A 105 -9.06 4.66 -40.31
CA ASP A 105 -9.10 6.07 -39.93
C ASP A 105 -9.07 6.24 -38.41
N ALA A 106 -8.29 7.22 -37.99
CA ALA A 106 -8.06 7.62 -36.62
C ALA A 106 -9.19 8.52 -36.10
N ALA A 107 -9.49 8.46 -34.79
CA ALA A 107 -9.61 9.62 -33.90
C ALA A 107 -10.42 9.30 -32.62
N ALA A 108 -10.07 10.06 -31.57
CA ALA A 108 -10.93 10.49 -30.47
C ALA A 108 -11.19 9.49 -29.32
N ALA A 109 -10.31 9.61 -28.32
CA ALA A 109 -10.65 9.99 -26.94
C ALA A 109 -12.14 9.91 -26.53
N ALA A 110 -12.40 9.10 -25.50
CA ALA A 110 -13.46 9.39 -24.54
C ALA A 110 -12.95 9.05 -23.13
N ARG A 111 -12.38 10.08 -22.50
CA ARG A 111 -12.24 10.16 -21.05
C ARG A 111 -13.66 10.18 -20.48
N ALA A 112 -14.03 9.15 -19.73
CA ALA A 112 -15.13 9.27 -18.79
C ALA A 112 -14.56 9.94 -17.53
N ASP A 113 -14.62 11.27 -17.58
CA ASP A 113 -14.43 12.20 -16.48
C ASP A 113 -15.50 11.90 -15.41
N ASP A 114 -15.14 11.17 -14.35
CA ASP A 114 -15.83 11.33 -13.06
C ASP A 114 -15.11 12.46 -12.35
N ALA A 115 -15.64 13.67 -12.56
CA ALA A 115 -15.11 14.91 -12.02
C ALA A 115 -15.30 14.93 -10.50
N VAL A 116 -14.32 14.38 -9.78
CA VAL A 116 -14.10 14.75 -8.38
C VAL A 116 -13.63 16.22 -8.39
N PRO A 117 -14.30 17.14 -7.68
CA PRO A 117 -13.91 18.55 -7.67
C PRO A 117 -12.45 18.70 -7.23
N PRO A 118 -11.72 19.72 -7.71
CA PRO A 118 -10.34 19.96 -7.29
C PRO A 118 -10.36 20.29 -5.80
N ALA A 119 -10.03 19.28 -4.98
CA ALA A 119 -9.77 19.47 -3.58
C ALA A 119 -8.55 20.40 -3.49
N GLU A 120 -8.78 21.60 -2.96
CA GLU A 120 -7.74 22.59 -2.76
C GLU A 120 -6.56 21.97 -2.02
N ALA A 121 -5.38 22.13 -2.60
CA ALA A 121 -4.14 21.54 -2.15
C ALA A 121 -3.88 21.90 -0.68
N SER A 122 -4.17 20.96 0.23
CA SER A 122 -3.55 20.99 1.54
C SER A 122 -2.11 20.54 1.39
N ILE A 123 -1.28 21.56 1.47
CA ILE A 123 0.16 21.60 1.30
C ILE A 123 0.77 20.66 2.37
N LEU A 124 1.42 19.59 1.89
CA LEU A 124 2.12 18.50 2.61
C LEU A 124 1.33 17.19 2.79
N PHE A 125 1.67 16.19 1.96
CA PHE A 125 1.17 14.81 1.94
C PHE A 125 -0.24 14.61 1.36
N ASP A 126 -0.38 14.83 0.05
CA ASP A 126 -1.56 14.36 -0.67
C ASP A 126 -1.54 12.83 -0.76
N ALA A 127 -2.63 12.20 -0.36
CA ALA A 127 -2.79 10.75 -0.23
C ALA A 127 -4.22 10.39 -0.68
N GLN A 128 -4.41 9.15 -1.14
CA GLN A 128 -5.76 8.64 -1.42
C GLN A 128 -6.59 8.60 -0.13
N PRO A 129 -7.94 8.52 -0.20
CA PRO A 129 -8.79 8.50 1.00
C PRO A 129 -8.40 7.44 2.03
N SER A 130 -7.95 6.27 1.57
CA SER A 130 -7.43 5.21 2.44
C SER A 130 -6.10 5.62 3.12
N GLY A 131 -5.16 6.22 2.39
CA GLY A 131 -3.90 6.72 2.93
C GLY A 131 -4.11 7.86 3.95
N GLN A 132 -5.04 8.78 3.65
CA GLN A 132 -5.41 9.86 4.57
C GLN A 132 -6.01 9.32 5.87
N ALA A 133 -6.99 8.41 5.77
CA ALA A 133 -7.61 7.79 6.95
C ALA A 133 -6.59 7.03 7.82
N LEU A 134 -5.64 6.34 7.19
CA LEU A 134 -4.53 5.70 7.89
C LEU A 134 -3.70 6.74 8.66
N MET A 135 -3.21 7.78 7.98
CA MET A 135 -2.35 8.80 8.57
C MET A 135 -3.04 9.58 9.71
N GLN A 136 -4.33 9.86 9.57
CA GLN A 136 -5.14 10.54 10.59
C GLN A 136 -5.37 9.69 11.84
N SER A 137 -5.36 8.35 11.73
CA SER A 137 -5.52 7.45 12.87
C SER A 137 -4.26 7.27 13.73
N LEU A 138 -3.07 7.49 13.15
CA LEU A 138 -1.80 7.24 13.83
C LEU A 138 -1.61 8.04 15.13
N PRO A 139 -1.92 9.36 15.19
CA PRO A 139 -1.76 10.14 16.42
C PRO A 139 -2.65 9.64 17.56
N GLU A 140 -3.85 9.16 17.26
CA GLU A 140 -4.75 8.62 18.27
C GLU A 140 -4.23 7.30 18.84
N LEU A 141 -3.78 6.39 17.96
CA LEU A 141 -3.16 5.13 18.37
C LEU A 141 -1.89 5.36 19.21
N GLN A 142 -1.06 6.34 18.80
CA GLN A 142 0.14 6.71 19.53
C GLN A 142 -0.17 7.21 20.94
N ARG A 143 -1.19 8.07 21.10
CA ARG A 143 -1.61 8.57 22.43
C ARG A 143 -2.13 7.43 23.31
N ARG A 144 -2.92 6.51 22.75
CA ARG A 144 -3.49 5.37 23.47
C ARG A 144 -2.42 4.41 23.99
N LEU A 145 -1.37 4.18 23.21
CA LEU A 145 -0.34 3.19 23.51
C LEU A 145 0.98 3.81 23.99
N SER A 146 1.05 5.14 24.14
CA SER A 146 2.17 5.90 24.72
C SER A 146 3.58 5.48 24.27
N ALA A 147 3.69 5.05 23.01
CA ALA A 147 4.91 4.53 22.41
C ALA A 147 5.42 5.44 21.27
N PRO A 148 6.72 5.39 20.93
CA PRO A 148 7.24 5.99 19.70
C PRO A 148 6.47 5.51 18.46
N LEU A 149 6.21 6.40 17.50
CA LEU A 149 5.58 5.99 16.25
C LEU A 149 6.50 5.01 15.52
N CYS A 150 5.95 3.90 15.06
CA CYS A 150 6.69 2.78 14.46
C CYS A 150 5.79 1.99 13.51
N GLY A 151 6.38 1.02 12.78
CA GLY A 151 5.65 0.20 11.83
C GLY A 151 4.42 -0.53 12.42
N ALA A 152 4.45 -0.98 13.68
CA ALA A 152 3.31 -1.66 14.31
C ALA A 152 2.08 -0.74 14.48
N HIS A 153 2.25 0.57 14.65
CA HIS A 153 1.13 1.51 14.65
C HIS A 153 0.43 1.57 13.28
N VAL A 154 1.20 1.45 12.19
CA VAL A 154 0.67 1.43 10.82
C VAL A 154 -0.14 0.15 10.58
N LEU A 155 0.36 -0.99 11.06
CA LEU A 155 -0.36 -2.28 10.96
C LEU A 155 -1.66 -2.26 11.79
N LEU A 156 -1.62 -1.66 12.99
CA LEU A 156 -2.79 -1.49 13.83
C LEU A 156 -3.84 -0.59 13.17
N ALA A 157 -3.43 0.51 12.55
CA ALA A 157 -4.31 1.36 11.75
C ALA A 157 -4.95 0.58 10.58
N ALA A 158 -4.13 -0.15 9.81
CA ALA A 158 -4.60 -0.93 8.67
C ALA A 158 -5.57 -2.05 9.05
N ALA A 159 -5.43 -2.64 10.25
CA ALA A 159 -6.35 -3.64 10.78
C ALA A 159 -7.80 -3.12 10.91
N ALA A 160 -7.98 -1.82 11.17
CA ALA A 160 -9.29 -1.18 11.22
C ALA A 160 -9.90 -0.90 9.82
N MET A 161 -9.11 -1.06 8.76
CA MET A 161 -9.47 -0.63 7.40
C MET A 161 -9.90 -1.79 6.50
N ALA A 162 -10.95 -2.52 6.88
CA ALA A 162 -11.36 -3.76 6.21
C ALA A 162 -11.71 -3.61 4.71
N HIS A 163 -12.20 -2.43 4.30
CA HIS A 163 -12.60 -2.15 2.91
C HIS A 163 -11.48 -1.54 2.05
N SER A 164 -10.28 -1.33 2.60
CA SER A 164 -9.13 -0.85 1.84
C SER A 164 -8.50 -1.96 1.00
N ALA A 165 -7.68 -1.60 0.01
CA ALA A 165 -6.88 -2.57 -0.72
C ALA A 165 -5.95 -3.34 0.23
N ALA A 166 -5.38 -2.65 1.23
CA ALA A 166 -4.57 -3.26 2.28
C ALA A 166 -5.35 -4.32 3.10
N GLY A 167 -6.54 -3.97 3.58
CA GLY A 167 -7.38 -4.89 4.36
C GLY A 167 -7.81 -6.13 3.57
N ARG A 168 -8.07 -5.97 2.26
CA ARG A 168 -8.38 -7.11 1.38
C ARG A 168 -7.18 -7.99 1.09
N ALA A 169 -5.98 -7.42 0.96
CA ALA A 169 -4.76 -8.20 0.75
C ALA A 169 -4.47 -9.13 1.93
N PHE A 170 -4.70 -8.69 3.18
CA PHE A 170 -4.61 -9.54 4.36
C PHE A 170 -5.59 -10.72 4.32
N LYS A 171 -6.86 -10.46 3.97
CA LYS A 171 -7.86 -11.52 3.84
C LYS A 171 -7.50 -12.54 2.74
N ALA A 172 -6.91 -12.07 1.64
CA ALA A 172 -6.50 -12.94 0.53
C ALA A 172 -5.40 -13.93 0.93
N ILE A 173 -4.55 -13.59 1.90
CA ILE A 173 -3.50 -14.47 2.44
C ILE A 173 -3.93 -15.19 3.73
N GLY A 174 -5.21 -15.17 4.07
CA GLY A 174 -5.76 -15.85 5.25
C GLY A 174 -5.46 -15.16 6.59
N ILE A 175 -4.99 -13.91 6.58
CA ILE A 175 -4.85 -13.13 7.81
C ILE A 175 -6.20 -12.50 8.17
N ASP A 176 -6.70 -12.85 9.35
CA ASP A 176 -7.80 -12.15 9.98
C ASP A 176 -7.35 -10.77 10.52
N LEU A 177 -8.19 -9.75 10.33
CA LEU A 177 -7.86 -8.37 10.70
C LEU A 177 -7.91 -8.15 12.22
N GLN A 178 -8.72 -8.89 12.97
CA GLN A 178 -8.72 -8.83 14.44
C GLN A 178 -7.45 -9.48 15.01
N ALA A 179 -7.01 -10.60 14.42
CA ALA A 179 -5.73 -11.21 14.75
C ALA A 179 -4.55 -10.27 14.45
N LEU A 180 -4.58 -9.58 13.30
CA LEU A 180 -3.58 -8.57 12.96
C LEU A 180 -3.53 -7.42 13.98
N GLY A 181 -4.70 -6.86 14.34
CA GLY A 181 -4.79 -5.82 15.35
C GLY A 181 -4.26 -6.27 16.71
N SER A 182 -4.65 -7.46 17.16
CA SER A 182 -4.20 -8.04 18.44
C SER A 182 -2.69 -8.27 18.48
N ALA A 183 -2.11 -8.75 17.38
CA ALA A 183 -0.67 -8.95 17.26
C ALA A 183 0.11 -7.63 17.24
N ALA A 184 -0.42 -6.60 16.57
CA ALA A 184 0.16 -5.26 16.54
C ALA A 184 0.13 -4.59 17.93
N GLU A 185 -0.99 -4.67 18.65
CA GLU A 185 -1.06 -4.17 20.02
C GLU A 185 -0.10 -4.89 20.97
N THR A 186 0.01 -6.22 20.82
CA THR A 186 0.96 -7.02 21.60
C THR A 186 2.40 -6.57 21.37
N GLU A 187 2.79 -6.30 20.11
CA GLU A 187 4.10 -5.74 19.79
C GLU A 187 4.32 -4.38 20.45
N LEU A 188 3.34 -3.49 20.37
CA LEU A 188 3.43 -2.14 20.92
C LEU A 188 3.57 -2.15 22.44
N ARG A 189 2.85 -3.04 23.14
CA ARG A 189 2.99 -3.23 24.58
C ARG A 189 4.34 -3.87 24.96
N SER A 190 4.85 -4.79 24.14
CA SER A 190 6.15 -5.44 24.37
C SER A 190 7.33 -4.46 24.25
N GLY A 191 7.17 -3.40 23.47
CA GLY A 191 8.17 -2.33 23.29
C GLY A 191 8.13 -1.22 24.35
N MET A 192 7.17 -1.25 25.28
CA MET A 192 7.10 -0.26 26.37
C MET A 192 8.06 -0.65 27.50
N PRO A 193 8.95 0.27 27.95
CA PRO A 193 9.71 0.05 29.17
C PRO A 193 8.76 0.05 30.38
N PHE A 194 8.90 -0.94 31.27
CA PHE A 194 8.21 -1.01 32.56
C PHE A 194 8.71 0.07 33.53
#